data_AF-A0A1F8M0E8-F1
#
_entry.id   AF-A0A1F8M0E8-F1
#
_cell.length_a   1.000
_cell.length_b   1.000
_cell.length_c   1.000
_cell.angle_alpha   90.00
_cell.angle_beta   90.00
_cell.angle_gamma   90.00
#
_symmetry.space_group_name_H-M   'P 1'
#
loop_
_entity.id
_entity.type
_entity.pdbx_description
1 polymer ?
#
loop_
_entity_poly.entity_id
_entity_poly.type
_entity_poly.pdbx_seq_one_letter_code
_entity_poly.pdbx_strand_id
1 'polypeptide(L)'
;MLNNFRIVRNMTANLNFPITEAYLPDMMKYICVLAQEYESKKITSWELMENNVRTFFTASRLAEIEAIAQGWHDMATDINGITLIHVVAAFVSLLLCPEYQKMSKMQQELMKWIVFFHDLAKRIRKNQRDALHGFKSAAMTVKILHKLGFEVSFTYDDFIDDWIELVNSARIKRENPPGYIQDNSKLPEIIAGIEKLFGHNTPAVLITRTVLLHLSISVVQDWPADAPLTPLEIKKYIDIELLPLLKTMMIVDNDAWALFDQATKEKYRRETVEAFETMRPD
;
A
#
# COMPACT_ATOMS: atom_id res chain seq x y z
N MET A 1 12.84 28.95 0.36
CA MET A 1 12.34 27.76 -0.39
C MET A 1 10.82 27.63 -0.21
N LEU A 2 10.04 28.55 -0.80
CA LEU A 2 8.57 28.62 -0.61
C LEU A 2 7.80 28.64 -1.95
N ASN A 3 8.40 28.18 -3.06
CA ASN A 3 7.85 28.35 -4.41
C ASN A 3 7.20 27.12 -5.05
N ASN A 4 7.07 25.99 -4.34
CA ASN A 4 6.61 24.74 -4.98
C ASN A 4 5.10 24.44 -4.88
N PHE A 5 4.30 25.24 -4.16
CA PHE A 5 2.87 24.90 -3.93
C PHE A 5 1.87 25.73 -4.73
N ARG A 6 2.31 26.47 -5.76
CA ARG A 6 1.39 27.11 -6.72
C ARG A 6 0.80 26.14 -7.77
N ILE A 7 1.01 24.83 -7.59
CA ILE A 7 0.54 23.75 -8.47
C ILE A 7 -0.50 22.89 -7.73
N VAL A 8 -1.68 23.43 -7.47
CA VAL A 8 -2.85 22.57 -7.12
C VAL A 8 -4.08 22.95 -7.96
N ARG A 9 -3.92 23.79 -9.00
CA ARG A 9 -5.10 24.25 -9.75
C ARG A 9 -5.07 24.26 -11.27
N ASN A 10 -4.02 23.81 -11.95
CA ASN A 10 -4.08 23.68 -13.42
C ASN A 10 -3.13 22.59 -13.91
N MET A 11 -3.60 21.81 -14.89
CA MET A 11 -2.99 20.62 -15.51
C MET A 11 -3.34 19.28 -14.85
N THR A 12 -4.65 18.95 -14.82
CA THR A 12 -5.08 17.57 -15.03
C THR A 12 -4.50 17.12 -16.37
N ALA A 13 -3.35 16.44 -16.34
CA ALA A 13 -3.13 15.43 -17.36
C ALA A 13 -4.33 14.49 -17.23
N ASN A 14 -5.11 14.31 -18.30
CA ASN A 14 -6.24 13.40 -18.26
C ASN A 14 -5.70 11.99 -18.02
N LEU A 15 -5.60 11.60 -16.75
CA LEU A 15 -5.39 10.22 -16.37
C LEU A 15 -6.68 9.48 -16.77
N ASN A 16 -6.53 8.38 -17.50
CA ASN A 16 -7.65 7.58 -17.96
C ASN A 16 -8.14 6.60 -16.87
N PHE A 17 -7.88 6.90 -15.60
CA PHE A 17 -8.30 6.08 -14.46
C PHE A 17 -8.63 6.98 -13.26
N PRO A 18 -9.38 6.46 -12.28
CA PRO A 18 -9.80 7.19 -11.09
C PRO A 18 -8.66 7.88 -10.35
N ILE A 19 -8.86 9.15 -9.97
CA ILE A 19 -7.92 9.91 -9.13
C ILE A 19 -8.41 9.96 -7.68
N THR A 20 -7.50 9.79 -6.74
CA THR A 20 -7.76 9.66 -5.31
C THR A 20 -8.47 10.90 -4.77
N GLU A 21 -8.06 12.11 -5.18
CA GLU A 21 -8.69 13.36 -4.75
C GLU A 21 -10.15 13.53 -5.21
N ALA A 22 -10.59 12.82 -6.26
CA ALA A 22 -11.99 12.87 -6.68
C ALA A 22 -12.90 12.03 -5.77
N TYR A 23 -12.36 10.98 -5.16
CA TYR A 23 -13.09 10.08 -4.27
C TYR A 23 -12.90 10.44 -2.80
N LEU A 24 -11.71 10.91 -2.42
CA LEU A 24 -11.29 11.13 -1.03
C LEU A 24 -10.77 12.57 -0.81
N PRO A 25 -11.48 13.62 -1.27
CA PRO A 25 -10.95 14.99 -1.29
C PRO A 25 -10.53 15.49 0.10
N ASP A 26 -11.37 15.22 1.10
CA ASP A 26 -11.17 15.66 2.48
C ASP A 26 -9.98 14.95 3.14
N MET A 27 -9.87 13.64 2.95
CA MET A 27 -8.77 12.84 3.47
C MET A 27 -7.45 13.27 2.83
N MET A 28 -7.41 13.44 1.50
CA MET A 28 -6.19 13.87 0.81
C MET A 28 -5.76 15.27 1.22
N LYS A 29 -6.73 16.19 1.41
CA LYS A 29 -6.44 17.53 1.96
C LYS A 29 -5.85 17.44 3.37
N TYR A 30 -6.43 16.60 4.23
CA TYR A 30 -5.93 16.39 5.59
C TYR A 30 -4.50 15.84 5.60
N ILE A 31 -4.22 14.81 4.79
CA ILE A 31 -2.87 14.25 4.63
C ILE A 31 -1.86 15.31 4.21
N CYS A 32 -2.20 16.17 3.24
CA CYS A 32 -1.32 17.26 2.81
C CYS A 32 -1.01 18.24 3.95
N VAL A 33 -2.02 18.60 4.76
CA VAL A 33 -1.82 19.44 5.95
C VAL A 33 -0.90 18.73 6.94
N LEU A 34 -1.15 17.45 7.22
CA LEU A 34 -0.37 16.66 8.17
C LEU A 34 1.10 16.54 7.77
N ALA A 35 1.38 16.34 6.48
CA ALA A 35 2.74 16.30 5.95
C ALA A 35 3.46 17.65 6.12
N GLN A 36 2.78 18.77 5.85
CA GLN A 36 3.33 20.12 6.07
C GLN A 36 3.58 20.40 7.56
N GLU A 37 2.70 19.94 8.45
CA GLU A 37 2.87 20.08 9.89
C GLU A 37 4.02 19.23 10.42
N TYR A 38 4.23 18.03 9.87
CA TYR A 38 5.41 17.23 10.15
C TYR A 38 6.70 17.92 9.68
N GLU A 39 6.78 18.39 8.42
CA GLU A 39 7.97 19.10 7.90
C GLU A 39 8.29 20.38 8.69
N SER A 40 7.26 21.10 9.13
CA SER A 40 7.41 22.32 9.94
C SER A 40 7.61 22.04 11.43
N LYS A 41 7.77 20.76 11.84
CA LYS A 41 8.00 20.32 13.22
C LYS A 41 6.89 20.72 14.20
N LYS A 42 5.66 20.86 13.70
CA LYS A 42 4.47 21.02 14.55
C LYS A 42 3.98 19.68 15.11
N ILE A 43 4.20 18.60 14.37
CA ILE A 43 3.99 17.22 14.82
C ILE A 43 5.36 16.59 14.98
N THR A 44 5.73 16.30 16.23
CA THR A 44 7.09 15.85 16.59
C THR A 44 7.10 14.53 17.36
N SER A 45 5.94 13.93 17.60
CA SER A 45 5.80 12.69 18.34
C SER A 45 4.64 11.84 17.84
N TRP A 46 4.70 10.54 18.15
CA TRP A 46 3.59 9.62 17.91
C TRP A 46 2.31 10.06 18.62
N GLU A 47 2.40 10.56 19.85
CA GLU A 47 1.24 11.07 20.59
C GLU A 47 0.50 12.17 19.83
N LEU A 48 1.24 13.15 19.28
CA LEU A 48 0.64 14.22 18.48
C LEU A 48 0.06 13.69 17.16
N MET A 49 0.76 12.78 16.48
CA MET A 49 0.27 12.14 15.26
C MET A 49 -1.04 11.39 15.52
N GLU A 50 -1.07 10.53 16.54
CA GLU A 50 -2.24 9.76 16.94
C GLU A 50 -3.43 10.66 17.28
N ASN A 51 -3.21 11.70 18.09
CA ASN A 51 -4.27 12.62 18.46
C ASN A 51 -4.87 13.34 17.24
N ASN A 52 -4.03 13.79 16.30
CA ASN A 52 -4.50 14.43 15.07
C ASN A 52 -5.31 13.45 14.21
N VAL A 53 -4.81 12.22 14.00
CA VAL A 53 -5.51 11.17 13.24
C VAL A 53 -6.87 10.87 13.87
N ARG A 54 -6.92 10.61 15.17
CA ARG A 54 -8.18 10.29 15.86
C ARG A 54 -9.17 11.44 15.83
N THR A 55 -8.69 12.68 15.91
CA THR A 55 -9.54 13.87 15.84
C THR A 55 -10.14 14.03 14.43
N PHE A 56 -9.36 13.74 13.39
CA PHE A 56 -9.83 13.84 12.01
C PHE A 56 -10.80 12.70 11.66
N PHE A 57 -10.45 11.44 11.93
CA PHE A 57 -11.25 10.28 11.51
C PHE A 57 -12.43 9.99 12.46
N THR A 58 -13.40 10.91 12.46
CA THR A 58 -14.70 10.71 13.13
C THR A 58 -15.51 9.58 12.48
N ALA A 59 -16.53 9.07 13.19
CA ALA A 59 -17.42 8.03 12.65
C ALA A 59 -18.07 8.41 11.30
N SER A 60 -18.46 9.67 11.12
CA SER A 60 -19.05 10.16 9.85
C SER A 60 -18.04 10.11 8.71
N ARG A 61 -16.82 10.60 8.94
CA ARG A 61 -15.75 10.58 7.92
C ARG A 61 -15.31 9.17 7.59
N LEU A 62 -15.24 8.27 8.58
CA LEU A 62 -14.97 6.86 8.33
C LEU A 62 -16.09 6.21 7.51
N ALA A 63 -17.36 6.55 7.74
CA ALA A 63 -18.48 6.05 6.94
C ALA A 63 -18.40 6.52 5.47
N GLU A 64 -17.97 7.76 5.23
CA GLU A 64 -17.74 8.27 3.87
C GLU A 64 -16.63 7.50 3.15
N ILE A 65 -15.53 7.17 3.85
CA ILE A 65 -14.43 6.38 3.28
C ILE A 65 -14.83 4.92 3.08
N GLU A 66 -15.56 4.32 4.03
CA GLU A 66 -16.10 2.96 3.95
C GLU A 66 -17.06 2.77 2.75
N ALA A 67 -17.83 3.81 2.41
CA ALA A 67 -18.68 3.80 1.23
C ALA A 67 -17.89 3.62 -0.08
N ILE A 68 -16.60 3.99 -0.06
CA ILE A 68 -15.67 3.85 -1.19
C ILE A 68 -14.91 2.52 -1.08
N ALA A 69 -14.33 2.24 0.09
CA ALA A 69 -13.49 1.08 0.34
C ALA A 69 -13.72 0.54 1.75
N GLN A 70 -14.36 -0.63 1.81
CA GLN A 70 -14.61 -1.31 3.06
C GLN A 70 -13.32 -1.79 3.72
N GLY A 71 -13.20 -1.66 5.03
CA GLY A 71 -12.04 -2.05 5.86
C GLY A 71 -11.42 -0.91 6.66
N TRP A 72 -11.71 0.35 6.33
CA TRP A 72 -11.21 1.52 7.05
C TRP A 72 -11.80 1.68 8.45
N HIS A 73 -13.07 1.29 8.66
CA HIS A 73 -13.66 1.24 9.98
C HIS A 73 -12.91 0.25 10.87
N ASP A 74 -12.65 -0.94 10.35
CA ASP A 74 -11.89 -1.97 11.04
C ASP A 74 -10.48 -1.52 11.40
N MET A 75 -9.78 -0.84 10.48
CA MET A 75 -8.47 -0.24 10.77
C MET A 75 -8.51 0.77 11.92
N ALA A 76 -9.62 1.50 12.07
CA ALA A 76 -9.80 2.54 13.08
C ALA A 76 -10.16 1.94 14.45
N THR A 77 -10.83 0.80 14.49
CA THR A 77 -11.30 0.15 15.71
C THR A 77 -10.33 -0.89 16.25
N ASP A 78 -9.62 -1.62 15.38
CA ASP A 78 -8.71 -2.69 15.79
C ASP A 78 -7.49 -2.11 16.54
N ILE A 79 -7.24 -2.65 17.74
CA ILE A 79 -6.09 -2.30 18.60
C ILE A 79 -5.88 -0.79 18.70
N ASN A 80 -6.93 -0.07 19.10
CA ASN A 80 -6.94 1.39 19.20
C ASN A 80 -6.55 2.07 17.89
N GLY A 81 -6.91 1.56 16.73
CA GLY A 81 -6.72 2.25 15.46
C GLY A 81 -5.28 2.32 14.96
N ILE A 82 -4.39 1.48 15.47
CA ILE A 82 -2.96 1.52 15.11
C ILE A 82 -2.73 1.31 13.61
N THR A 83 -3.55 0.48 12.94
CA THR A 83 -3.48 0.31 11.48
C THR A 83 -3.87 1.58 10.75
N LEU A 84 -4.95 2.26 11.17
CA LEU A 84 -5.35 3.54 10.58
C LEU A 84 -4.24 4.59 10.75
N ILE A 85 -3.68 4.71 11.96
CA ILE A 85 -2.58 5.64 12.26
C ILE A 85 -1.38 5.34 11.36
N HIS A 86 -1.01 4.07 11.20
CA HIS A 86 0.05 3.64 10.32
C HIS A 86 -0.21 4.02 8.86
N VAL A 87 -1.39 3.72 8.31
CA VAL A 87 -1.74 4.06 6.92
C VAL A 87 -1.68 5.57 6.68
N VAL A 88 -2.12 6.39 7.65
CA VAL A 88 -2.01 7.85 7.55
C VAL A 88 -0.54 8.30 7.61
N ALA A 89 0.27 7.70 8.49
CA ALA A 89 1.71 7.94 8.54
C ALA A 89 2.40 7.52 7.23
N ALA A 90 1.96 6.43 6.59
CA ALA A 90 2.44 6.01 5.27
C ALA A 90 2.07 7.03 4.19
N PHE A 91 0.88 7.61 4.21
CA PHE A 91 0.54 8.72 3.32
C PHE A 91 1.43 9.96 3.54
N VAL A 92 1.72 10.32 4.79
CA VAL A 92 2.67 11.41 5.09
C VAL A 92 4.06 11.06 4.56
N SER A 93 4.58 9.87 4.86
CA SER A 93 5.86 9.38 4.35
C SER A 93 5.91 9.38 2.82
N LEU A 94 4.81 9.02 2.14
CA LEU A 94 4.71 9.05 0.68
C LEU A 94 4.94 10.46 0.12
N LEU A 95 4.26 11.48 0.67
CA LEU A 95 4.40 12.86 0.18
C LEU A 95 5.81 13.42 0.39
N LEU A 96 6.52 12.93 1.42
CA LEU A 96 7.89 13.32 1.75
C LEU A 96 8.95 12.46 1.05
N CYS A 97 8.54 11.39 0.36
CA CYS A 97 9.44 10.41 -0.24
C CYS A 97 10.06 10.95 -1.54
N PRO A 98 11.41 11.06 -1.63
CA PRO A 98 12.07 11.54 -2.85
C PRO A 98 11.80 10.71 -4.10
N GLU A 99 11.61 9.39 -3.96
CA GLU A 99 11.27 8.48 -5.07
C GLU A 99 9.89 8.83 -5.63
N TYR A 100 8.90 9.02 -4.74
CA TYR A 100 7.55 9.44 -5.12
C TYR A 100 7.56 10.81 -5.82
N GLN A 101 8.30 11.78 -5.30
CA GLN A 101 8.38 13.12 -5.88
C GLN A 101 8.99 13.13 -7.29
N LYS A 102 9.82 12.13 -7.64
CA LYS A 102 10.43 11.96 -8.97
C LYS A 102 9.59 11.12 -9.93
N MET A 103 8.54 10.46 -9.46
CA MET A 103 7.66 9.65 -10.29
C MET A 103 6.85 10.49 -11.28
N SER A 104 6.40 9.86 -12.37
CA SER A 104 5.39 10.46 -13.24
C SER A 104 4.08 10.71 -12.50
N LYS A 105 3.25 11.65 -12.98
CA LYS A 105 1.92 11.92 -12.40
C LYS A 105 1.05 10.66 -12.30
N MET A 106 1.14 9.79 -13.30
CA MET A 106 0.45 8.50 -13.30
C MET A 106 0.93 7.62 -12.15
N GLN A 107 2.24 7.40 -12.03
CA GLN A 107 2.80 6.58 -10.95
C GLN A 107 2.53 7.17 -9.56
N GLN A 108 2.57 8.50 -9.42
CA GLN A 108 2.18 9.17 -8.18
C GLN A 108 0.73 8.89 -7.80
N GLU A 109 -0.17 8.84 -8.79
CA GLU A 109 -1.56 8.50 -8.56
C GLU A 109 -1.75 7.02 -8.20
N LEU A 110 -1.03 6.11 -8.88
CA LEU A 110 -1.00 4.68 -8.50
C LEU A 110 -0.53 4.52 -7.05
N MET A 111 0.53 5.23 -6.65
CA MET A 111 1.07 5.13 -5.29
C MET A 111 0.09 5.56 -4.21
N LYS A 112 -0.76 6.57 -4.46
CA LYS A 112 -1.81 6.96 -3.50
C LYS A 112 -2.81 5.83 -3.30
N TRP A 113 -3.29 5.22 -4.39
CA TRP A 113 -4.18 4.06 -4.31
C TRP A 113 -3.50 2.85 -3.65
N ILE A 114 -2.22 2.59 -3.96
CA ILE A 114 -1.45 1.52 -3.33
C ILE A 114 -1.40 1.71 -1.80
N VAL A 115 -1.01 2.90 -1.33
CA VAL A 115 -0.96 3.20 0.12
C VAL A 115 -2.35 3.11 0.74
N PHE A 116 -3.39 3.58 0.05
CA PHE A 116 -4.78 3.48 0.51
C PHE A 116 -5.23 2.02 0.75
N PHE A 117 -4.71 1.07 -0.02
CA PHE A 117 -5.16 -0.32 -0.01
C PHE A 117 -4.22 -1.31 0.69
N HIS A 118 -2.93 -1.01 0.87
CA HIS A 118 -1.93 -2.04 1.26
C HIS A 118 -2.29 -2.82 2.53
N ASP A 119 -2.84 -2.14 3.53
CA ASP A 119 -3.19 -2.70 4.83
C ASP A 119 -4.70 -2.92 5.03
N LEU A 120 -5.51 -2.84 3.97
CA LEU A 120 -6.99 -2.89 4.02
C LEU A 120 -7.56 -4.07 4.82
N ALA A 121 -6.90 -5.23 4.75
CA ALA A 121 -7.34 -6.44 5.43
C ALA A 121 -6.41 -6.87 6.58
N LYS A 122 -5.57 -5.96 7.08
CA LYS A 122 -4.62 -6.23 8.15
C LYS A 122 -5.34 -6.40 9.48
N ARG A 123 -5.04 -7.49 10.17
CA ARG A 123 -5.58 -7.84 11.48
C ARG A 123 -4.45 -8.00 12.47
N ILE A 124 -4.46 -7.16 13.49
CA ILE A 124 -3.42 -7.21 14.52
C ILE A 124 -3.85 -8.18 15.60
N ARG A 125 -3.01 -9.19 15.85
CA ARG A 125 -3.17 -10.15 16.94
C ARG A 125 -1.97 -10.03 17.85
N LYS A 126 -2.21 -10.06 19.17
CA LYS A 126 -1.14 -9.93 20.16
C LYS A 126 -0.05 -10.97 19.90
N ASN A 127 1.19 -10.51 19.75
CA ASN A 127 2.38 -11.33 19.50
C ASN A 127 2.34 -12.16 18.19
N GLN A 128 1.51 -11.78 17.21
CA GLN A 128 1.44 -12.44 15.92
C GLN A 128 1.51 -11.42 14.78
N ARG A 129 2.44 -11.64 13.86
CA ARG A 129 2.46 -10.93 12.58
C ARG A 129 1.36 -11.48 11.68
N ASP A 130 0.64 -10.59 11.01
CA ASP A 130 -0.35 -10.97 10.00
C ASP A 130 0.35 -11.21 8.66
N ALA A 131 1.04 -12.35 8.49
CA ALA A 131 1.81 -12.62 7.28
C ALA A 131 0.96 -12.70 5.99
N LEU A 132 -0.37 -12.70 6.09
CA LEU A 132 -1.30 -12.85 4.98
C LEU A 132 -1.97 -11.54 4.56
N HIS A 133 -1.71 -10.41 5.22
CA HIS A 133 -2.47 -9.18 4.92
C HIS A 133 -2.27 -8.66 3.50
N GLY A 134 -1.08 -8.81 2.89
CA GLY A 134 -0.89 -8.46 1.47
C GLY A 134 -1.88 -9.19 0.55
N PHE A 135 -2.07 -10.50 0.74
CA PHE A 135 -3.00 -11.32 -0.03
C PHE A 135 -4.45 -10.93 0.23
N LYS A 136 -4.84 -10.82 1.50
CA LYS A 136 -6.22 -10.44 1.87
C LYS A 136 -6.57 -9.03 1.40
N SER A 137 -5.64 -8.08 1.54
CA SER A 137 -5.80 -6.70 1.05
C SER A 137 -5.96 -6.68 -0.46
N ALA A 138 -5.14 -7.44 -1.21
CA ALA A 138 -5.28 -7.54 -2.66
C ALA A 138 -6.65 -8.12 -3.08
N ALA A 139 -7.14 -9.14 -2.38
CA ALA A 139 -8.47 -9.72 -2.60
C ALA A 139 -9.61 -8.71 -2.40
N MET A 140 -9.47 -7.78 -1.45
CA MET A 140 -10.43 -6.69 -1.26
C MET A 140 -10.27 -5.60 -2.33
N THR A 141 -9.03 -5.23 -2.65
CA THR A 141 -8.67 -4.20 -3.62
C THR A 141 -9.31 -4.45 -4.99
N VAL A 142 -9.26 -5.68 -5.51
CA VAL A 142 -9.80 -5.97 -6.85
C VAL A 142 -11.30 -5.69 -6.97
N LYS A 143 -12.08 -5.92 -5.90
CA LYS A 143 -13.53 -5.62 -5.86
C LYS A 143 -13.78 -4.11 -5.82
N ILE A 144 -12.93 -3.37 -5.11
CA ILE A 144 -13.08 -1.93 -4.93
C ILE A 144 -12.66 -1.19 -6.21
N LEU A 145 -11.56 -1.58 -6.85
CA LEU A 145 -11.08 -0.94 -8.08
C LEU A 145 -12.14 -0.96 -9.19
N HIS A 146 -12.85 -2.07 -9.38
CA HIS A 146 -13.95 -2.13 -10.34
C HIS A 146 -15.06 -1.12 -10.03
N LYS A 147 -15.50 -1.03 -8.76
CA LYS A 147 -16.53 -0.06 -8.31
C LYS A 147 -16.10 1.40 -8.46
N LEU A 148 -14.79 1.65 -8.36
CA LEU A 148 -14.20 2.97 -8.57
C LEU A 148 -14.12 3.37 -10.05
N GLY A 149 -14.42 2.45 -10.98
CA GLY A 149 -14.37 2.70 -12.42
C GLY A 149 -13.00 2.46 -13.04
N PHE A 150 -12.14 1.64 -12.43
CA PHE A 150 -10.99 1.09 -13.15
C PHE A 150 -11.47 0.13 -14.24
N GLU A 151 -10.79 0.14 -15.38
CA GLU A 151 -11.10 -0.74 -16.51
C GLU A 151 -10.93 -2.21 -16.11
N VAL A 152 -11.91 -3.04 -16.48
CA VAL A 152 -11.94 -4.48 -16.24
C VAL A 152 -12.05 -5.22 -17.56
N SER A 153 -11.63 -6.49 -17.58
CA SER A 153 -11.80 -7.35 -18.74
C SER A 153 -13.25 -7.82 -18.88
N PHE A 154 -13.58 -8.36 -20.06
CA PHE A 154 -14.88 -8.98 -20.33
C PHE A 154 -15.14 -10.25 -19.49
N THR A 155 -14.13 -10.80 -18.81
CA THR A 155 -14.26 -11.99 -17.96
C THR A 155 -14.37 -11.66 -16.47
N TYR A 156 -14.37 -10.38 -16.10
CA TYR A 156 -14.27 -9.96 -14.70
C TYR A 156 -15.38 -10.55 -13.83
N ASP A 157 -16.64 -10.33 -14.20
CA ASP A 157 -17.80 -10.75 -13.40
C ASP A 157 -17.87 -12.27 -13.21
N ASP A 158 -17.50 -13.03 -14.24
CA ASP A 158 -17.50 -14.50 -14.20
C ASP A 158 -16.32 -15.11 -13.43
N PHE A 159 -15.26 -14.34 -13.17
CA PHE A 159 -13.98 -14.87 -12.68
C PHE A 159 -13.56 -14.31 -11.31
N ILE A 160 -14.09 -13.18 -10.88
CA ILE A 160 -13.62 -12.46 -9.69
C ILE A 160 -13.75 -13.26 -8.39
N ASP A 161 -14.84 -13.99 -8.19
CA ASP A 161 -15.06 -14.72 -6.94
C ASP A 161 -14.15 -15.95 -6.83
N ASP A 162 -13.95 -16.71 -7.91
CA ASP A 162 -12.99 -17.81 -7.98
C ASP A 162 -11.56 -17.33 -7.71
N TRP A 163 -11.18 -16.18 -8.28
CA TRP A 163 -9.86 -15.60 -8.05
C TRP A 163 -9.66 -15.18 -6.58
N ILE A 164 -10.69 -14.62 -5.95
CA ILE A 164 -10.66 -14.24 -4.53
C ILE A 164 -10.55 -15.47 -3.63
N GLU A 165 -11.26 -16.56 -3.96
CA GLU A 165 -11.14 -17.82 -3.24
C GLU A 165 -9.72 -18.40 -3.35
N LEU A 166 -9.12 -18.38 -4.55
CA LEU A 166 -7.74 -18.79 -4.79
C LEU A 166 -6.77 -17.99 -3.89
N VAL A 167 -6.87 -16.66 -3.87
CA VAL A 167 -5.98 -15.81 -3.07
C VAL A 167 -6.16 -16.05 -1.58
N ASN A 168 -7.41 -16.17 -1.09
CA ASN A 168 -7.68 -16.41 0.32
C ASN A 168 -7.28 -17.81 0.80
N SER A 169 -7.26 -18.79 -0.10
CA SER A 169 -6.84 -20.16 0.19
C SER A 169 -5.33 -20.40 0.02
N ALA A 170 -4.60 -19.49 -0.63
CA ALA A 170 -3.15 -19.55 -0.83
C ALA A 170 -2.35 -19.27 0.45
N ARG A 171 -2.43 -20.20 1.41
CA ARG A 171 -1.78 -20.11 2.72
C ARG A 171 -1.16 -21.45 3.12
N ILE A 172 0.04 -21.38 3.68
CA ILE A 172 0.75 -22.53 4.27
C ILE A 172 0.72 -22.39 5.79
N LYS A 173 0.43 -23.49 6.49
CA LYS A 173 0.52 -23.53 7.95
C LYS A 173 2.00 -23.56 8.35
N ARG A 174 2.40 -22.63 9.23
CA ARG A 174 3.72 -22.61 9.86
C ARG A 174 3.62 -23.17 11.29
N GLU A 175 4.60 -23.99 11.67
CA GLU A 175 4.63 -24.59 13.01
C GLU A 175 5.31 -23.68 14.06
N ASN A 176 6.36 -22.95 13.67
CA ASN A 176 7.12 -22.10 14.57
C ASN A 176 7.54 -20.76 13.91
N PRO A 177 7.05 -19.60 14.37
CA PRO A 177 5.92 -19.46 15.29
C PRO A 177 4.61 -19.95 14.64
N PRO A 178 3.65 -20.46 15.42
CA PRO A 178 2.42 -21.02 14.88
C PRO A 178 1.60 -19.94 14.17
N GLY A 179 1.11 -20.26 12.98
CA GLY A 179 0.30 -19.35 12.19
C GLY A 179 0.17 -19.79 10.74
N TYR A 180 -0.18 -18.85 9.87
CA TYR A 180 -0.19 -19.04 8.43
C TYR A 180 0.68 -17.99 7.76
N ILE A 181 1.36 -18.40 6.70
CA ILE A 181 2.13 -17.55 5.79
C ILE A 181 1.57 -17.71 4.38
N GLN A 182 1.88 -16.77 3.49
CA GLN A 182 1.46 -16.85 2.09
C GLN A 182 2.07 -18.07 1.38
N ASP A 183 1.29 -18.72 0.51
CA ASP A 183 1.75 -19.79 -0.36
C ASP A 183 2.27 -19.23 -1.69
N ASN A 184 3.58 -18.98 -1.76
CA ASN A 184 4.21 -18.43 -2.97
C ASN A 184 4.09 -19.38 -4.18
N SER A 185 3.82 -20.68 -3.99
CA SER A 185 3.63 -21.61 -5.10
C SER A 185 2.37 -21.31 -5.93
N LYS A 186 1.42 -20.56 -5.35
CA LYS A 186 0.18 -20.10 -6.01
C LYS A 186 0.33 -18.78 -6.76
N LEU A 187 1.44 -18.05 -6.58
CA LEU A 187 1.67 -16.75 -7.22
C LEU A 187 1.56 -16.77 -8.75
N PRO A 188 2.02 -17.80 -9.50
CA PRO A 188 1.82 -17.82 -10.95
C PRO A 188 0.35 -17.67 -11.34
N GLU A 189 -0.54 -18.42 -10.68
CA GLU A 189 -1.97 -18.44 -10.96
C GLU A 189 -2.65 -17.16 -10.47
N ILE A 190 -2.26 -16.69 -9.28
CA ILE A 190 -2.77 -15.43 -8.72
C ILE A 190 -2.43 -14.25 -9.64
N ILE A 191 -1.16 -14.11 -10.06
CA ILE A 191 -0.72 -13.00 -10.92
C ILE A 191 -1.38 -13.08 -12.30
N ALA A 192 -1.42 -14.26 -12.93
CA ALA A 192 -2.12 -14.45 -14.20
C ALA A 192 -3.61 -14.11 -14.08
N GLY A 193 -4.21 -14.43 -12.93
CA GLY A 193 -5.59 -14.08 -12.64
C GLY A 193 -5.83 -12.56 -12.52
N ILE A 194 -4.89 -11.80 -11.94
CA ILE A 194 -4.99 -10.32 -11.90
C ILE A 194 -5.02 -9.75 -13.32
N GLU A 195 -4.15 -10.24 -14.21
CA GLU A 195 -4.14 -9.81 -15.61
C GLU A 195 -5.41 -10.24 -16.36
N LYS A 196 -5.94 -11.43 -16.05
CA LYS A 196 -7.23 -11.86 -16.60
C LYS A 196 -8.37 -10.94 -16.14
N LEU A 197 -8.34 -10.42 -14.91
CA LEU A 197 -9.36 -9.51 -14.38
C LEU A 197 -9.29 -8.11 -15.02
N PHE A 198 -8.09 -7.56 -15.24
CA PHE A 198 -7.94 -6.14 -15.59
C PHE A 198 -7.15 -5.86 -16.88
N GLY A 199 -6.73 -6.89 -17.61
CA GLY A 199 -5.81 -6.75 -18.75
C GLY A 199 -4.34 -6.69 -18.33
N HIS A 200 -3.43 -6.68 -19.30
CA HIS A 200 -1.99 -6.68 -19.03
C HIS A 200 -1.48 -5.27 -18.68
N ASN A 201 -0.69 -5.15 -17.60
CA ASN A 201 -0.02 -3.91 -17.16
C ASN A 201 -0.92 -2.67 -17.04
N THR A 202 -2.20 -2.85 -16.72
CA THR A 202 -3.12 -1.72 -16.47
C THR A 202 -2.90 -1.13 -15.07
N PRO A 203 -3.37 0.10 -14.81
CA PRO A 203 -3.33 0.71 -13.48
C PRO A 203 -3.83 -0.20 -12.35
N ALA A 204 -4.93 -0.93 -12.58
CA ALA A 204 -5.50 -1.84 -11.58
C ALA A 204 -4.59 -3.06 -11.32
N VAL A 205 -3.93 -3.59 -12.35
CA VAL A 205 -2.93 -4.66 -12.20
C VAL A 205 -1.76 -4.19 -11.35
N LEU A 206 -1.21 -3.00 -11.63
CA LEU A 206 -0.05 -2.48 -10.91
C LEU A 206 -0.36 -2.17 -9.44
N ILE A 207 -1.54 -1.59 -9.16
CA ILE A 207 -2.01 -1.36 -7.78
C ILE A 207 -2.16 -2.70 -7.06
N THR A 208 -2.89 -3.64 -7.65
CA THR A 208 -3.20 -4.94 -7.02
C THR A 208 -1.92 -5.75 -6.78
N ARG A 209 -1.01 -5.81 -7.76
CA ARG A 209 0.27 -6.53 -7.61
C ARG A 209 1.17 -5.91 -6.55
N THR A 210 1.20 -4.58 -6.45
CA THR A 210 1.99 -3.91 -5.40
C THR A 210 1.42 -4.21 -4.02
N VAL A 211 0.10 -4.09 -3.85
CA VAL A 211 -0.59 -4.46 -2.60
C VAL A 211 -0.37 -5.94 -2.27
N LEU A 212 -0.44 -6.84 -3.25
CA LEU A 212 -0.20 -8.27 -3.06
C LEU A 212 1.22 -8.56 -2.55
N LEU A 213 2.22 -7.91 -3.15
CA LEU A 213 3.63 -8.28 -3.00
C LEU A 213 4.42 -7.41 -2.01
N HIS A 214 3.83 -6.38 -1.38
CA HIS A 214 4.58 -5.46 -0.50
C HIS A 214 5.20 -6.12 0.75
N LEU A 215 4.81 -7.36 1.10
CA LEU A 215 5.39 -8.16 2.17
C LEU A 215 6.28 -9.31 1.69
N SER A 216 6.46 -9.44 0.36
CA SER A 216 7.06 -10.61 -0.26
C SER A 216 8.57 -10.50 -0.44
N ILE A 217 9.18 -9.39 -0.01
CA ILE A 217 10.62 -9.14 -0.11
C ILE A 217 11.15 -8.80 1.29
N SER A 218 12.26 -9.41 1.69
CA SER A 218 12.97 -9.01 2.91
C SER A 218 13.83 -7.78 2.62
N VAL A 219 13.34 -6.60 3.01
CA VAL A 219 14.02 -5.31 2.80
C VAL A 219 14.61 -4.70 4.06
N VAL A 220 14.20 -5.18 5.24
CA VAL A 220 14.73 -4.76 6.54
C VAL A 220 15.20 -5.98 7.31
N GLN A 221 16.40 -5.90 7.86
CA GLN A 221 17.05 -7.05 8.51
C GLN A 221 16.39 -7.42 9.84
N ASP A 222 15.89 -6.41 10.56
CA ASP A 222 15.24 -6.61 11.87
C ASP A 222 13.89 -7.34 11.74
N TRP A 223 13.24 -7.24 10.58
CA TRP A 223 11.90 -7.75 10.34
C TRP A 223 11.78 -8.41 8.95
N PRO A 224 12.50 -9.54 8.72
CA PRO A 224 12.48 -10.21 7.42
C PRO A 224 11.07 -10.67 7.05
N ALA A 225 10.77 -10.78 5.76
CA ALA A 225 9.50 -11.33 5.29
C ALA A 225 9.29 -12.77 5.80
N ASP A 226 8.06 -13.14 6.15
CA ASP A 226 7.75 -14.48 6.66
C ASP A 226 7.81 -15.56 5.57
N ALA A 227 7.59 -15.17 4.32
CA ALA A 227 7.66 -16.02 3.13
C ALA A 227 8.25 -15.24 1.96
N PRO A 228 9.56 -14.91 2.02
CA PRO A 228 10.20 -14.10 0.99
C PRO A 228 10.19 -14.83 -0.36
N LEU A 229 10.07 -14.08 -1.44
CA LEU A 229 10.34 -14.58 -2.78
C LEU A 229 11.82 -14.92 -2.92
N THR A 230 12.10 -16.00 -3.65
CA THR A 230 13.45 -16.30 -4.12
C THR A 230 13.90 -15.30 -5.18
N PRO A 231 15.22 -15.17 -5.44
CA PRO A 231 15.72 -14.31 -6.52
C PRO A 231 15.13 -14.62 -7.90
N LEU A 232 14.86 -15.91 -8.19
CA LEU A 232 14.21 -16.33 -9.44
C LEU A 232 12.75 -15.89 -9.51
N GLU A 233 12.01 -15.98 -8.40
CA GLU A 233 10.63 -15.50 -8.32
C GLU A 233 10.56 -13.98 -8.41
N ILE A 234 11.48 -13.25 -7.81
CA ILE A 234 11.58 -11.79 -7.96
C ILE A 234 11.73 -11.42 -9.43
N LYS A 235 12.71 -12.01 -10.13
CA LYS A 235 12.92 -11.78 -11.57
C LYS A 235 11.71 -12.15 -12.42
N LYS A 236 10.92 -13.13 -11.98
CA LYS A 236 9.73 -13.61 -12.70
C LYS A 236 8.49 -12.74 -12.47
N TYR A 237 8.29 -12.24 -11.25
CA TYR A 237 7.04 -11.61 -10.82
C TYR A 237 7.13 -10.10 -10.66
N ILE A 238 8.32 -9.50 -10.73
CA ILE A 238 8.53 -8.06 -10.59
C ILE A 238 9.19 -7.55 -11.88
N ASP A 239 8.36 -6.96 -12.73
CA ASP A 239 8.77 -6.33 -13.98
C ASP A 239 9.21 -4.87 -13.77
N ILE A 240 9.62 -4.23 -14.87
CA ILE A 240 10.17 -2.87 -14.86
C ILE A 240 9.13 -1.82 -14.46
N GLU A 241 7.85 -2.06 -14.74
CA GLU A 241 6.74 -1.19 -14.37
C GLU A 241 6.39 -1.30 -12.88
N LEU A 242 6.42 -2.52 -12.31
CA LEU A 242 6.10 -2.79 -10.92
C LEU A 242 7.23 -2.41 -9.97
N LEU A 243 8.49 -2.63 -10.37
CA LEU A 243 9.68 -2.41 -9.54
C LEU A 243 9.72 -1.04 -8.83
N PRO A 244 9.53 0.12 -9.52
CA PRO A 244 9.56 1.42 -8.87
C PRO A 244 8.41 1.63 -7.87
N LEU A 245 7.23 1.05 -8.13
CA LEU A 245 6.07 1.15 -7.24
C LEU A 245 6.30 0.34 -5.97
N LEU A 246 6.75 -0.91 -6.12
CA LEU A 246 7.05 -1.78 -4.99
C LEU A 246 8.18 -1.24 -4.14
N LYS A 247 9.28 -0.74 -4.76
CA LYS A 247 10.37 -0.07 -4.04
C LYS A 247 9.86 1.08 -3.20
N THR A 248 9.04 1.95 -3.79
CA THR A 248 8.54 3.15 -3.12
C THR A 248 7.56 2.77 -2.01
N MET A 249 6.68 1.80 -2.23
CA MET A 249 5.77 1.30 -1.20
C MET A 249 6.53 0.78 0.02
N MET A 250 7.58 -0.03 -0.20
CA MET A 250 8.35 -0.60 0.91
C MET A 250 9.15 0.47 1.68
N ILE A 251 9.70 1.47 0.99
CA ILE A 251 10.33 2.63 1.66
C ILE A 251 9.28 3.36 2.51
N VAL A 252 8.12 3.65 1.95
CA VAL A 252 7.05 4.41 2.61
C VAL A 252 6.49 3.68 3.83
N ASP A 253 6.28 2.36 3.73
CA ASP A 253 5.79 1.53 4.82
C ASP A 253 6.78 1.52 6.00
N ASN A 254 8.07 1.33 5.71
CA ASN A 254 9.12 1.35 6.71
C ASN A 254 9.29 2.75 7.34
N ASP A 255 9.28 3.79 6.51
CA ASP A 255 9.37 5.19 6.96
C ASP A 255 8.19 5.59 7.84
N ALA A 256 7.00 5.01 7.61
CA ALA A 256 5.83 5.23 8.44
C ALA A 256 6.01 4.68 9.86
N TRP A 257 6.48 3.44 10.00
CA TRP A 257 6.76 2.86 11.33
C TRP A 257 7.86 3.58 12.09
N ALA A 258 8.83 4.16 11.37
CA ALA A 258 9.96 4.90 11.94
C ALA A 258 9.80 6.43 11.85
N LEU A 259 8.58 6.95 11.69
CA LEU A 259 8.35 8.36 11.33
C LEU A 259 9.01 9.37 12.29
N PHE A 260 9.07 9.06 13.59
CA PHE A 260 9.70 9.90 14.62
C PHE A 260 11.03 9.35 15.16
N ASP A 261 11.56 8.27 14.56
CA ASP A 261 12.88 7.71 14.87
C ASP A 261 13.77 7.82 13.64
N GLN A 262 14.48 8.94 13.53
CA GLN A 262 15.30 9.25 12.35
C GLN A 262 16.41 8.22 12.11
N ALA A 263 17.00 7.66 13.18
CA ALA A 263 18.07 6.69 13.05
C ALA A 263 17.55 5.37 12.48
N THR A 264 16.41 4.89 12.99
CA THR A 264 15.74 3.70 12.46
C THR A 264 15.25 3.92 11.03
N LYS A 265 14.68 5.09 10.74
CA LYS A 265 14.23 5.47 9.39
C LYS A 265 15.36 5.42 8.37
N GLU A 266 16.50 6.05 8.67
CA GLU A 266 17.68 6.06 7.80
C GLU A 266 18.26 4.66 7.60
N LYS A 267 18.30 3.84 8.66
CA LYS A 267 18.71 2.43 8.58
C LYS A 267 17.81 1.66 7.62
N TYR A 268 16.49 1.65 7.85
CA TYR A 268 15.54 0.87 7.05
C TYR A 268 15.47 1.32 5.60
N ARG A 269 15.57 2.63 5.36
CA ARG A 269 15.65 3.18 4.02
C ARG A 269 16.88 2.67 3.26
N ARG A 270 18.06 2.69 3.88
CA ARG A 270 19.29 2.18 3.26
C ARG A 270 19.16 0.69 2.92
N GLU A 271 18.73 -0.13 3.88
CA GLU A 271 18.55 -1.58 3.67
C GLU A 271 17.53 -1.85 2.54
N THR A 272 16.45 -1.08 2.48
CA THR A 272 15.45 -1.20 1.41
C THR A 272 16.03 -0.84 0.05
N VAL A 273 16.78 0.26 -0.05
CA VAL A 273 17.40 0.68 -1.32
C VAL A 273 18.41 -0.37 -1.79
N GLU A 274 19.27 -0.85 -0.90
CA GLU A 274 20.26 -1.90 -1.19
C GLU A 274 19.59 -3.17 -1.69
N ALA A 275 18.52 -3.63 -1.03
CA ALA A 275 17.77 -4.80 -1.46
C ALA A 275 17.26 -4.65 -2.90
N PHE A 276 16.64 -3.52 -3.25
CA PHE A 276 16.12 -3.30 -4.60
C PHE A 276 17.21 -3.06 -5.66
N GLU A 277 18.39 -2.57 -5.28
CA GLU A 277 19.52 -2.44 -6.21
C GLU A 277 20.05 -3.81 -6.68
N THR A 278 20.03 -4.82 -5.79
CA THR A 278 20.39 -6.21 -6.16
C THR A 278 19.36 -6.90 -7.05
N MET A 279 18.15 -6.35 -7.16
CA MET A 279 17.03 -6.93 -7.91
C MET A 279 16.86 -6.34 -9.30
N ARG A 280 17.65 -5.33 -9.68
CA ARG A 280 17.55 -4.71 -11.00
C ARG A 280 17.76 -5.79 -12.08
N PRO A 281 16.80 -5.98 -13.00
CA PRO A 281 17.04 -6.84 -14.15
C PRO A 281 18.21 -6.27 -14.97
N ASP A 282 19.06 -7.17 -15.45
CA ASP A 282 20.15 -6.87 -16.38
C ASP A 282 19.61 -6.29 -17.70
#